data_AF-A0ABC8AWF8-F1
#
_entry.id   AF-A0ABC8AWF8-F1
#
_cell.length_a   1.000
_cell.length_b   1.000
_cell.length_c   1.000
_cell.angle_alpha   90.00
_cell.angle_beta   90.00
_cell.angle_gamma   90.00
#
_symmetry.space_group_name_H-M   'P 1'
#
loop_
_entity.id
_entity.type
_entity.pdbx_description
1 polymer ?
#
loop_
_entity_poly.entity_id
_entity_poly.type
_entity_poly.pdbx_seq_one_letter_code
_entity_poly.pdbx_strand_id
1 'polypeptide(L)' 'MTRAVSHDAPDYPVMNLQAARHGRELHRGCEESCDARRYFFDLVPKLERAAAEVKPLRGTWNIW' A
#
# COMPACT_ATOMS: atom_id res chain seq x y z
N MET A 1 3.36 -20.56 -10.21
CA MET A 1 2.18 -19.76 -10.64
C MET A 1 2.56 -18.30 -10.50
N THR A 2 2.89 -17.63 -11.60
CA THR A 2 3.13 -16.17 -11.60
C THR A 2 1.76 -15.52 -11.41
N ARG A 3 1.47 -15.01 -10.20
CA ARG A 3 0.23 -14.26 -9.95
C ARG A 3 0.23 -13.04 -10.87
N ALA A 4 -0.76 -12.92 -11.75
CA ALA A 4 -0.97 -11.70 -12.51
C ALA A 4 -1.19 -10.56 -11.52
N VAL A 5 -0.41 -9.49 -11.66
CA VAL A 5 -0.54 -8.28 -10.84
C VAL A 5 -1.56 -7.38 -11.53
N SER A 6 -2.61 -6.96 -10.81
CA SER A 6 -3.58 -6.00 -11.33
C SER A 6 -2.95 -4.61 -11.42
N HIS A 7 -3.21 -3.88 -12.51
CA HIS A 7 -2.75 -2.50 -12.69
C HIS A 7 -3.81 -1.45 -12.30
N ASP A 8 -5.02 -1.89 -11.97
CA ASP A 8 -6.10 -1.04 -11.49
C ASP A 8 -5.87 -0.66 -10.03
N ALA A 9 -6.25 0.56 -9.66
CA ALA A 9 -6.27 0.95 -8.26
C ALA A 9 -7.27 0.07 -7.48
N PRO A 10 -6.97 -0.30 -6.22
CA PRO A 10 -7.93 -1.00 -5.38
C PRO A 10 -9.23 -0.21 -5.22
N ASP A 11 -10.36 -0.90 -5.29
CA ASP A 11 -11.71 -0.36 -5.04
C ASP A 11 -12.02 -0.17 -3.55
N TYR A 12 -11.13 -0.64 -2.68
CA TYR A 12 -11.19 -0.47 -1.23
C TYR A 12 -9.96 0.28 -0.68
N PRO A 13 -10.10 0.97 0.47
CA PRO A 13 -8.97 1.61 1.11
C PRO A 13 -8.01 0.57 1.71
N VAL A 14 -6.76 0.57 1.26
CA VAL A 14 -5.68 -0.22 1.87
C VAL A 14 -5.16 0.52 3.10
N MET A 15 -5.45 -0.04 4.28
CA MET A 15 -5.08 0.57 5.56
C MET A 15 -3.86 -0.07 6.22
N ASN A 16 -3.36 -1.19 5.69
CA ASN A 16 -2.20 -1.88 6.21
C ASN A 16 -0.91 -1.38 5.53
N LEU A 17 0.02 -0.82 6.31
CA LEU A 17 1.28 -0.28 5.78
C LEU A 17 2.16 -1.34 5.09
N GLN A 18 2.19 -2.58 5.59
CA GLN A 18 2.97 -3.65 4.97
C GLN A 18 2.36 -4.07 3.62
N ALA A 19 1.04 -4.20 3.55
CA ALA A 19 0.33 -4.47 2.30
C ALA A 19 0.56 -3.35 1.27
N ALA A 20 0.48 -2.09 1.69
CA ALA A 20 0.74 -0.93 0.83
C ALA A 20 2.19 -0.90 0.32
N ARG A 21 3.18 -1.21 1.18
CA ARG A 21 4.60 -1.32 0.78
C ARG A 21 4.82 -2.44 -0.22
N HIS A 22 4.19 -3.59 -0.01
CA HIS A 22 4.26 -4.70 -0.96
C HIS A 22 3.67 -4.33 -2.32
N GLY A 23 2.48 -3.70 -2.33
CA GLY A 23 1.87 -3.17 -3.56
C GLY A 23 2.77 -2.17 -4.28
N ARG A 24 3.40 -1.24 -3.54
CA ARG A 24 4.37 -0.30 -4.12
C ARG A 24 5.54 -0.99 -4.79
N GLU A 25 6.10 -2.05 -4.17
CA GLU A 25 7.23 -2.79 -4.74
C GLU A 25 6.81 -3.55 -6.02
N LEU A 26 5.63 -4.19 -6.01
CA LEU A 26 5.09 -4.87 -7.19
C LEU A 26 4.95 -3.92 -8.40
N HIS A 27 4.65 -2.64 -8.14
CA HIS A 27 4.44 -1.63 -9.17
C HIS A 27 5.62 -0.68 -9.38
N ARG A 28 6.78 -0.94 -8.78
CA ARG A 28 7.95 -0.05 -8.84
C ARG A 28 8.46 0.18 -10.27
N GLY A 29 8.34 -0.83 -11.12
CA GLY A 29 8.73 -0.78 -12.54
C GLY A 29 7.60 -0.42 -13.51
N CYS A 30 6.40 -0.08 -13.02
CA CYS A 30 5.31 0.33 -13.90
C CYS A 30 5.49 1.76 -14.41
N GLU A 31 4.86 2.06 -15.55
CA GLU A 31 4.74 3.42 -16.07
C GLU A 31 3.89 4.31 -15.16
N GLU A 32 4.02 5.64 -15.30
CA GLU A 32 3.23 6.63 -14.54
C GLU A 32 1.71 6.52 -14.77
N SER A 33 1.31 5.95 -15.90
CA SER A 33 -0.09 5.71 -16.27
C SER A 33 -0.75 4.56 -15.48
N CYS A 34 0.03 3.77 -14.74
CA CYS A 34 -0.48 2.67 -13.93
C CYS A 34 -1.21 3.21 -12.68
N ASP A 35 -2.52 2.94 -12.61
CA ASP A 35 -3.36 3.41 -11.51
C ASP A 35 -2.96 2.83 -10.15
N ALA A 36 -2.65 1.53 -10.10
CA ALA A 36 -2.14 0.88 -8.91
C ALA A 36 -0.81 1.49 -8.44
N ARG A 37 0.09 1.81 -9.39
CA ARG A 37 1.37 2.47 -9.07
C ARG A 37 1.11 3.81 -8.40
N ARG A 38 0.34 4.69 -9.05
CA ARG A 38 0.00 6.00 -8.52
C ARG A 38 -0.63 5.89 -7.13
N TYR A 39 -1.59 4.97 -6.98
CA TYR A 39 -2.25 4.69 -5.70
C TYR A 39 -1.25 4.34 -4.59
N PHE A 40 -0.39 3.33 -4.78
CA PHE A 40 0.53 2.87 -3.73
C PHE A 40 1.68 3.84 -3.47
N PHE A 41 2.17 4.55 -4.49
CA PHE A 41 3.19 5.60 -4.31
C PHE A 41 2.65 6.78 -3.50
N ASP A 42 1.38 7.15 -3.69
CA ASP A 42 0.74 8.22 -2.91
C ASP A 42 0.33 7.75 -1.49
N LEU A 43 -0.07 6.49 -1.35
CA LEU A 43 -0.57 5.93 -0.09
C LEU A 43 0.54 5.66 0.93
N VAL A 44 1.66 5.07 0.52
CA VAL A 44 2.70 4.62 1.47
C VAL A 44 3.22 5.77 2.34
N PRO A 45 3.57 6.97 1.83
CA PRO A 45 4.04 8.08 2.66
C PRO A 45 2.98 8.59 3.66
N LYS A 46 1.69 8.42 3.35
CA LYS A 46 0.58 8.79 4.25
C LYS A 46 0.49 7.78 5.41
N LEU A 47 0.55 6.49 5.10
CA LEU A 47 0.55 5.43 6.11
C LEU A 47 1.81 5.44 6.97
N GLU A 48 2.98 5.80 6.43
CA GLU A 48 4.21 5.95 7.20
C GLU A 48 4.13 7.09 8.22
N ARG A 49 3.54 8.23 7.83
CA ARG A 49 3.26 9.34 8.76
C ARG A 49 2.25 8.92 9.83
N ALA A 50 1.15 8.30 9.44
CA ALA A 50 0.16 7.81 10.38
C ALA A 50 0.76 6.80 11.38
N ALA A 51 1.61 5.87 10.91
CA ALA A 51 2.28 4.91 11.78
C ALA A 51 3.29 5.55 12.74
N ALA A 52 3.90 6.68 12.36
CA ALA A 52 4.80 7.44 13.23
C ALA A 52 4.04 8.28 14.27
N GLU A 53 2.89 8.85 13.89
CA GLU A 53 2.03 9.66 14.77
C GLU A 53 1.26 8.80 15.78
N VAL A 54 0.83 7.61 15.36
CA VAL A 54 0.28 6.60 16.27
C VAL A 54 1.45 6.03 17.06
N LYS A 55 1.80 6.67 18.19
CA LYS A 55 2.66 6.07 19.24
C LYS A 55 2.30 4.58 19.36
N PRO A 56 3.26 3.65 19.51
CA PRO A 56 2.97 2.23 19.57
C PRO A 56 2.10 1.95 20.80
N LEU A 57 0.79 2.04 20.63
CA LEU A 57 -0.18 1.31 21.43
C LEU A 57 0.18 -0.14 21.10
N ARG A 58 0.91 -0.77 22.03
CA ARG A 58 1.18 -2.20 22.00
C ARG A 58 -0.16 -2.93 21.86
N GLY A 59 -0.51 -3.30 20.64
CA GLY A 59 -1.70 -4.10 20.35
C GLY A 59 -2.69 -3.40 19.43
N THR A 60 -3.17 -4.17 18.45
CA THR A 60 -4.19 -3.82 17.44
C THR A 60 -3.64 -2.78 16.45
N TRP A 61 -3.41 -3.10 15.18
CA TRP A 61 -4.40 -3.57 14.21
C TRP A 61 -3.78 -4.54 13.19
N ASN A 62 -3.90 -5.84 13.45
CA ASN A 62 -3.86 -6.87 12.40
C ASN A 62 -5.29 -7.40 12.27
N ILE A 63 -6.09 -6.79 11.39
CA ILE A 63 -7.28 -7.45 10.86
C ILE A 63 -7.01 -7.69 9.37
N TRP A 64 -7.00 -8.98 9.05
CA TRP A 64 -6.72 -9.59 7.76
C TRP A 64 -7.81 -9.31 6.74
#